data_AF-A0A8S4H5W2-F1
#
_entry.id   AF-A0A8S4H5W2-F1
#
_cell.length_a   1.000
_cell.length_b   1.000
_cell.length_c   1.000
_cell.angle_alpha   90.00
_cell.angle_beta   90.00
_cell.angle_gamma   90.00
#
_symmetry.space_group_name_H-M   'P 1'
#
loop_
_entity.id
_entity.type
_entity.pdbx_description
1 polymer ?
#
loop_
_entity_poly.entity_id
_entity_poly.type
_entity_poly.pdbx_seq_one_letter_code
_entity_poly.pdbx_strand_id
1 'polypeptide(L)'
;MSNDIMDIESWKRDFPFLRDVWKTIDDFDKDLNDDPKTNDYFVVCNQIIGKSEGEMEKHKGVCMKLVRNLGHRSKNDKFLTHSSERCNNLNNWIYYSMKKYQIPEKIIIGCFDDYEVLMKGINKDTRCYYYSYDNNYLQPMKIVELKIFLDNMDIIKNTFLQEYEKNKNYLQEYICEYVNIYKGLTSIYCSYEVENNKIHKDTCNFLEKFRTSYMSYLYNKLDKKEVIPSLDDVEKEYTQKCFPSTLNVPVTAPLENDVHESHPSTEDLGEERNKYSYARPYNVEKPGSSMSRTVSTAVGTMAGASSIIALLYKFTPGRNWMRSGFRGGRGRISNNLYFDQPNELFYDGFEGDVMSSYNPTYNVGYGSV
;
A
#
# COMPACT_ATOMS: atom_id res chain seq x y z
N MET A 1 12.01 8.84 10.68
CA MET A 1 11.34 7.80 9.88
C MET A 1 9.86 8.12 9.92
N SER A 2 9.30 8.67 8.84
CA SER A 2 7.83 8.77 8.72
C SER A 2 7.35 7.37 8.38
N ASN A 3 6.80 6.67 9.37
CA ASN A 3 6.09 5.43 9.13
C ASN A 3 4.70 5.84 8.64
N ASP A 4 4.54 6.01 7.33
CA ASP A 4 3.20 6.05 6.75
C ASP A 4 2.63 4.64 6.88
N ILE A 5 2.05 4.34 8.04
CA ILE A 5 1.30 3.11 8.26
C ILE A 5 -0.02 3.29 7.54
N MET A 6 -0.35 2.37 6.63
CA MET A 6 -1.63 2.29 5.93
C MET A 6 -2.78 2.53 6.90
N ASP A 7 -3.53 3.61 6.68
CA ASP A 7 -4.72 3.93 7.47
C ASP A 7 -5.89 3.11 6.96
N ILE A 8 -6.07 1.93 7.57
CA ILE A 8 -7.13 0.98 7.25
C ILE A 8 -8.52 1.66 7.28
N GLU A 9 -8.75 2.61 8.17
CA GLU A 9 -10.06 3.28 8.26
C GLU A 9 -10.29 4.26 7.10
N SER A 10 -9.24 4.95 6.64
CA SER A 10 -9.30 5.72 5.40
C SER A 10 -9.62 4.81 4.22
N TRP A 11 -8.87 3.72 4.08
CA TRP A 11 -9.01 2.81 2.94
C TRP A 11 -10.37 2.11 2.88
N LYS A 12 -10.96 1.78 4.03
CA LYS A 12 -12.34 1.24 4.09
C LYS A 12 -13.37 2.21 3.50
N ARG A 13 -13.20 3.50 3.77
CA ARG A 13 -14.09 4.56 3.26
C ARG A 13 -13.83 4.82 1.78
N ASP A 14 -12.57 4.87 1.38
CA ASP A 14 -12.16 5.27 0.03
C ASP A 14 -12.35 4.10 -0.98
N PHE A 15 -12.28 2.85 -0.51
CA PHE A 15 -12.42 1.63 -1.32
C PHE A 15 -13.49 0.66 -0.79
N PRO A 16 -14.78 1.04 -0.84
CA PRO A 16 -15.87 0.25 -0.29
C PRO A 16 -16.13 -1.07 -1.05
N PHE A 17 -15.64 -1.20 -2.29
CA PHE A 17 -15.76 -2.43 -3.09
C PHE A 17 -14.93 -3.60 -2.51
N LEU A 18 -13.98 -3.33 -1.62
CA LEU A 18 -13.21 -4.35 -0.88
C LEU A 18 -13.87 -4.74 0.47
N ARG A 19 -15.18 -4.51 0.62
CA ARG A 19 -15.92 -4.75 1.88
C ARG A 19 -15.63 -6.10 2.53
N ASP A 20 -15.56 -7.18 1.76
CA ASP A 20 -15.39 -8.53 2.32
C ASP A 20 -13.94 -8.75 2.84
N VAL A 21 -12.97 -8.06 2.26
CA VAL A 21 -11.58 -7.97 2.77
C VAL A 21 -11.58 -7.22 4.10
N TRP A 22 -12.23 -6.06 4.14
CA TRP A 22 -12.34 -5.24 5.35
C TRP A 22 -13.03 -5.97 6.49
N LYS A 23 -14.10 -6.71 6.17
CA LYS A 23 -14.79 -7.57 7.13
C LYS A 23 -13.86 -8.65 7.70
N THR A 24 -12.99 -9.23 6.88
CA THR A 24 -12.02 -10.24 7.34
C THR A 24 -10.98 -9.63 8.28
N ILE A 25 -10.48 -8.43 7.97
CA ILE A 25 -9.56 -7.69 8.84
C ILE A 25 -10.24 -7.32 10.16
N ASP A 26 -11.48 -6.83 10.10
CA ASP A 26 -12.27 -6.52 11.30
C ASP A 26 -12.53 -7.76 12.16
N ASP A 27 -12.79 -8.90 11.52
CA ASP A 27 -12.92 -10.18 12.21
C ASP A 27 -11.62 -10.56 12.94
N PHE A 28 -10.44 -10.27 12.36
CA PHE A 28 -9.16 -10.46 13.05
C PHE A 28 -8.95 -9.51 14.22
N ASP A 29 -9.53 -8.31 14.17
CA ASP A 29 -9.40 -7.31 15.24
C ASP A 29 -10.51 -7.33 16.29
N LYS A 30 -11.55 -8.16 16.11
CA LYS A 30 -12.63 -8.34 17.10
C LYS A 30 -12.10 -8.52 18.52
N ASP A 31 -12.82 -7.92 19.46
CA ASP A 31 -12.54 -8.04 20.89
C ASP A 31 -12.77 -9.48 21.38
N LEU A 32 -12.19 -9.81 22.54
CA LEU A 32 -12.22 -11.15 23.15
C LEU A 32 -13.23 -11.27 24.30
N ASN A 33 -13.87 -10.17 24.74
CA ASN A 33 -14.77 -10.14 25.90
C ASN A 33 -15.92 -11.15 25.80
N ASP A 34 -16.40 -11.43 24.58
CA ASP A 34 -17.49 -12.37 24.33
C ASP A 34 -17.01 -13.79 23.96
N ASP A 35 -15.70 -14.04 23.89
CA ASP A 35 -15.18 -15.37 23.54
C ASP A 35 -15.03 -16.24 24.80
N PRO A 36 -15.76 -17.36 24.91
CA PRO A 36 -15.66 -18.29 26.05
C PRO A 36 -14.29 -18.98 26.17
N LYS A 37 -13.44 -18.89 25.14
CA LYS A 37 -12.08 -19.46 25.10
C LYS A 37 -10.98 -18.45 25.41
N THR A 38 -11.34 -17.24 25.83
CA THR A 38 -10.38 -16.18 26.22
C THR A 38 -9.35 -16.64 27.25
N ASN A 39 -9.74 -17.47 28.22
CA ASN A 39 -8.79 -18.03 29.19
C ASN A 39 -7.75 -18.98 28.55
N ASP A 40 -8.14 -19.76 27.54
CA ASP A 40 -7.24 -20.67 26.83
C ASP A 40 -6.18 -19.87 26.05
N TYR A 41 -6.59 -18.78 25.40
CA TYR A 41 -5.67 -17.87 24.70
C TYR A 41 -4.72 -17.17 25.68
N PHE A 42 -5.24 -16.75 26.84
CA PHE A 42 -4.46 -16.13 27.91
C PHE A 42 -3.36 -17.05 28.44
N VAL A 43 -3.66 -18.34 28.65
CA VAL A 43 -2.69 -19.34 29.11
C VAL A 43 -1.53 -19.48 28.12
N VAL A 44 -1.83 -19.64 26.83
CA VAL A 44 -0.82 -19.73 25.76
C VAL A 44 0.04 -18.46 25.72
N CYS A 45 -0.59 -17.29 25.71
CA CYS A 45 0.13 -16.02 25.63
C CYS A 45 1.01 -15.74 26.85
N ASN A 46 0.59 -16.15 28.05
CA ASN A 46 1.45 -16.07 29.24
C ASN A 46 2.68 -16.99 29.18
N GLN A 47 2.58 -18.12 28.48
CA GLN A 47 3.72 -19.00 28.27
C GLN A 47 4.71 -18.37 27.27
N ILE A 48 4.20 -17.76 26.20
CA ILE A 48 5.01 -17.11 25.16
C ILE A 48 5.70 -15.83 25.67
N ILE A 49 4.94 -14.98 26.36
CA ILE A 49 5.41 -13.68 26.85
C ILE A 49 6.18 -13.82 28.17
N GLY A 50 5.89 -14.85 28.95
CA GLY A 50 6.38 -15.04 30.30
C GLY A 50 5.51 -14.31 31.34
N LYS A 51 5.78 -14.57 32.63
CA LYS A 51 5.07 -13.95 33.77
C LYS A 51 5.57 -12.55 34.15
N SER A 52 6.56 -12.00 33.44
CA SER A 52 7.22 -10.77 33.85
C SER A 52 6.41 -9.52 33.52
N GLU A 53 6.10 -8.72 34.54
CA GLU A 53 5.76 -7.31 34.40
C GLU A 53 6.85 -6.61 33.56
N GLY A 54 6.47 -5.90 32.50
CA GLY A 54 7.41 -5.24 31.61
C GLY A 54 6.84 -4.92 30.23
N GLU A 55 7.70 -4.54 29.29
CA GLU A 55 7.30 -4.08 27.96
C GLU A 55 6.54 -5.11 27.12
N MET A 56 6.66 -6.41 27.41
CA MET A 56 6.01 -7.45 26.61
C MET A 56 4.55 -7.67 26.99
N GLU A 57 4.15 -7.34 28.23
CA GLU A 57 2.77 -7.49 28.71
C GLU A 57 1.80 -6.63 27.90
N LYS A 58 2.25 -5.46 27.41
CA LYS A 58 1.44 -4.58 26.56
C LYS A 58 1.00 -5.23 25.23
N HIS A 59 1.70 -6.29 24.78
CA HIS A 59 1.38 -7.01 23.54
C HIS A 59 0.48 -8.23 23.74
N LYS A 60 0.10 -8.54 24.98
CA LYS A 60 -0.71 -9.70 25.32
C LYS A 60 -2.06 -9.71 24.61
N GLY A 61 -2.70 -8.55 24.49
CA GLY A 61 -3.94 -8.42 23.73
C GLY A 61 -3.79 -8.87 22.27
N VAL A 62 -2.71 -8.46 21.60
CA VAL A 62 -2.46 -8.87 20.20
C VAL A 62 -2.07 -10.34 20.11
N CYS A 63 -1.27 -10.85 21.05
CA CYS A 63 -0.99 -12.28 21.15
C CYS A 63 -2.29 -13.10 21.24
N MET A 64 -3.21 -12.71 22.13
CA MET A 64 -4.45 -13.46 22.33
C MET A 64 -5.35 -13.41 21.09
N LYS A 65 -5.43 -12.26 20.41
CA LYS A 65 -6.12 -12.16 19.11
C LYS A 65 -5.49 -13.06 18.06
N LEU A 66 -4.16 -13.14 17.98
CA LEU A 66 -3.47 -14.01 17.04
C LEU A 66 -3.74 -15.50 17.33
N VAL A 67 -3.65 -15.93 18.59
CA VAL A 67 -3.98 -17.33 18.96
C VAL A 67 -5.43 -17.66 18.61
N ARG A 68 -6.38 -16.75 18.87
CA ARG A 68 -7.78 -16.90 18.43
C ARG A 68 -7.88 -17.00 16.91
N ASN A 69 -7.13 -16.18 16.16
CA ASN A 69 -7.18 -16.17 14.69
C ASN A 69 -6.56 -17.41 14.04
N LEU A 70 -5.57 -18.03 14.69
CA LEU A 70 -5.06 -19.35 14.31
C LEU A 70 -6.10 -20.44 14.62
N GLY A 71 -6.87 -20.27 15.70
CA GLY A 71 -8.14 -20.97 15.95
C GLY A 71 -7.99 -22.36 16.57
N HIS A 72 -6.76 -22.84 16.77
CA HIS A 72 -6.48 -24.17 17.36
C HIS A 72 -6.84 -24.30 18.84
N ARG A 73 -7.14 -23.18 19.51
CA ARG A 73 -7.66 -23.13 20.88
C ARG A 73 -9.15 -22.76 20.94
N SER A 74 -9.81 -22.57 19.80
CA SER A 74 -11.21 -22.18 19.72
C SER A 74 -12.16 -23.39 19.85
N LYS A 75 -13.47 -23.14 19.97
CA LYS A 75 -14.48 -24.21 20.11
C LYS A 75 -14.73 -25.04 18.84
N ASN A 76 -14.32 -24.56 17.68
CA ASN A 76 -14.60 -25.21 16.40
C ASN A 76 -13.31 -25.62 15.70
N ASP A 77 -13.42 -26.56 14.78
CA ASP A 77 -12.28 -27.11 14.05
C ASP A 77 -11.97 -26.35 12.75
N LYS A 78 -12.40 -25.08 12.64
CA LYS A 78 -12.19 -24.27 11.42
C LYS A 78 -10.70 -24.14 11.06
N PHE A 79 -9.81 -24.25 12.05
CA PHE A 79 -8.38 -24.21 11.83
C PHE A 79 -7.83 -25.36 10.98
N LEU A 80 -8.57 -26.46 10.84
CA LEU A 80 -8.23 -27.58 9.97
C LEU A 80 -8.49 -27.28 8.48
N THR A 81 -9.30 -26.26 8.21
CA THR A 81 -9.79 -25.91 6.88
C THR A 81 -9.48 -24.46 6.51
N HIS A 82 -8.45 -23.84 7.11
CA HIS A 82 -8.01 -22.51 6.70
C HIS A 82 -7.60 -22.53 5.23
N SER A 83 -8.11 -21.57 4.45
CA SER A 83 -7.68 -21.37 3.07
C SER A 83 -6.37 -20.58 3.02
N SER A 84 -5.59 -20.78 1.94
CA SER A 84 -4.36 -20.02 1.69
C SER A 84 -4.62 -18.50 1.68
N GLU A 85 -5.73 -18.06 1.08
CA GLU A 85 -6.18 -16.66 1.06
C GLU A 85 -6.37 -16.12 2.49
N ARG A 86 -7.05 -16.85 3.36
CA ARG A 86 -7.25 -16.44 4.75
C ARG A 86 -5.91 -16.36 5.50
N CYS A 87 -4.99 -17.30 5.26
CA CYS A 87 -3.66 -17.27 5.87
C CYS A 87 -2.81 -16.08 5.35
N ASN A 88 -2.92 -15.72 4.07
CA ASN A 88 -2.29 -14.53 3.51
C ASN A 88 -2.83 -13.26 4.18
N ASN A 89 -4.15 -13.12 4.27
CA ASN A 89 -4.79 -11.99 4.95
C ASN A 89 -4.39 -11.91 6.43
N LEU A 90 -4.28 -13.05 7.12
CA LEU A 90 -3.80 -13.09 8.50
C LEU A 90 -2.34 -12.62 8.62
N ASN A 91 -1.45 -13.07 7.73
CA ASN A 91 -0.05 -12.62 7.71
C ASN A 91 0.07 -11.11 7.41
N ASN A 92 -0.76 -10.57 6.51
CA ASN A 92 -0.81 -9.14 6.25
C ASN A 92 -1.24 -8.37 7.50
N TRP A 93 -2.32 -8.80 8.16
CA TRP A 93 -2.80 -8.22 9.43
C TRP A 93 -1.74 -8.28 10.54
N ILE A 94 -1.05 -9.42 10.68
CA ILE A 94 0.05 -9.58 11.63
C ILE A 94 1.12 -8.52 11.37
N TYR A 95 1.53 -8.35 10.11
CA TYR A 95 2.58 -7.41 9.76
C TYR A 95 2.20 -5.96 10.10
N TYR A 96 1.00 -5.52 9.74
CA TYR A 96 0.51 -4.19 10.13
C TYR A 96 0.45 -4.02 11.64
N SER A 97 -0.03 -5.04 12.35
CA SER A 97 -0.09 -5.03 13.82
C SER A 97 1.31 -4.91 14.43
N MET A 98 2.29 -5.64 13.89
CA MET A 98 3.69 -5.56 14.32
C MET A 98 4.24 -4.14 14.16
N LYS A 99 4.00 -3.48 13.03
CA LYS A 99 4.48 -2.11 12.80
C LYS A 99 3.76 -1.07 13.64
N LYS A 100 2.45 -1.16 13.72
CA LYS A 100 1.59 -0.23 14.47
C LYS A 100 1.86 -0.27 15.96
N TYR A 101 1.95 -1.47 16.52
CA TYR A 101 2.09 -1.66 17.96
C TYR A 101 3.50 -2.03 18.39
N GLN A 102 4.49 -2.02 17.48
CA GLN A 102 5.89 -2.37 17.75
C GLN A 102 6.04 -3.73 18.42
N ILE A 103 5.30 -4.73 17.90
CA ILE A 103 5.24 -6.07 18.49
C ILE A 103 6.54 -6.82 18.18
N PRO A 104 7.25 -7.35 19.18
CA PRO A 104 8.41 -8.20 18.95
C PRO A 104 8.04 -9.45 18.14
N GLU A 105 8.77 -9.72 17.06
CA GLU A 105 8.53 -10.86 16.16
C GLU A 105 8.48 -12.21 16.90
N LYS A 106 9.27 -12.36 17.97
CA LYS A 106 9.26 -13.57 18.80
C LYS A 106 7.90 -13.93 19.40
N ILE A 107 7.01 -12.95 19.62
CA ILE A 107 5.64 -13.21 20.10
C ILE A 107 4.82 -13.88 19.00
N ILE A 108 4.98 -13.41 17.76
CA ILE A 108 4.32 -13.99 16.59
C ILE A 108 4.82 -15.40 16.37
N ILE A 109 6.14 -15.60 16.36
CA ILE A 109 6.77 -16.93 16.23
C ILE A 109 6.22 -17.88 17.29
N GLY A 110 6.18 -17.48 18.58
CA GLY A 110 5.65 -18.31 19.64
C GLY A 110 4.18 -18.72 19.45
N CYS A 111 3.35 -17.87 18.83
CA CYS A 111 1.96 -18.22 18.52
C CYS A 111 1.86 -19.28 17.43
N PHE A 112 2.68 -19.18 16.38
CA PHE A 112 2.72 -20.17 15.30
C PHE A 112 3.37 -21.48 15.76
N ASP A 113 4.38 -21.43 16.61
CA ASP A 113 4.99 -22.63 17.21
C ASP A 113 3.94 -23.42 18.02
N ASP A 114 3.14 -22.76 18.87
CA ASP A 114 2.04 -23.41 19.61
C ASP A 114 1.00 -24.05 18.66
N TYR A 115 0.67 -23.34 17.58
CA TYR A 115 -0.23 -23.86 16.54
C TYR A 115 0.35 -25.10 15.86
N GLU A 116 1.60 -25.06 15.41
CA GLU A 116 2.27 -26.18 14.75
C GLU A 116 2.42 -27.40 15.65
N VAL A 117 2.76 -27.19 16.93
CA VAL A 117 2.83 -28.28 17.92
C VAL A 117 1.48 -28.96 18.05
N LEU A 118 0.38 -28.19 18.11
CA LEU A 118 -0.96 -28.77 18.16
C LEU A 118 -1.28 -29.55 16.88
N MET A 119 -1.01 -28.99 15.70
CA MET A 119 -1.27 -29.64 14.41
C MET A 119 -0.53 -30.99 14.29
N LYS A 120 0.75 -31.01 14.68
CA LYS A 120 1.56 -32.24 14.77
C LYS A 120 0.96 -33.24 15.77
N GLY A 121 0.54 -32.76 16.95
CA GLY A 121 -0.06 -33.60 17.99
C GLY A 121 -1.36 -34.30 17.57
N ILE A 122 -2.10 -33.72 16.63
CA ILE A 122 -3.32 -34.33 16.06
C ILE A 122 -3.09 -35.01 14.70
N ASN A 123 -1.83 -35.20 14.29
CA ASN A 123 -1.43 -35.79 13.01
C ASN A 123 -2.07 -35.10 11.79
N LYS A 124 -2.04 -33.76 11.75
CA LYS A 124 -2.51 -32.94 10.64
C LYS A 124 -1.42 -32.01 10.14
N ASP A 125 -1.41 -31.77 8.83
CA ASP A 125 -0.52 -30.79 8.22
C ASP A 125 -0.92 -29.38 8.63
N THR A 126 0.07 -28.55 8.97
CA THR A 126 -0.13 -27.13 9.28
C THR A 126 -0.72 -26.41 8.08
N ARG A 127 -1.80 -25.65 8.29
CA ARG A 127 -2.53 -24.97 7.20
C ARG A 127 -2.10 -23.52 6.99
N CYS A 128 -1.71 -22.82 8.06
CA CYS A 128 -1.18 -21.47 7.99
C CYS A 128 0.24 -21.43 8.55
N TYR A 129 1.16 -20.85 7.78
CA TYR A 129 2.53 -20.61 8.22
C TYR A 129 2.78 -19.12 8.43
N TYR A 130 3.67 -18.80 9.36
CA TYR A 130 4.12 -17.44 9.55
C TYR A 130 5.02 -17.02 8.39
N TYR A 131 4.79 -15.82 7.87
CA TYR A 131 5.57 -15.21 6.82
C TYR A 131 6.22 -13.91 7.29
N SER A 132 7.54 -13.91 7.42
CA SER A 132 8.31 -12.74 7.88
C SER A 132 8.66 -11.80 6.72
N TYR A 133 7.90 -10.73 6.52
CA TYR A 133 8.14 -9.78 5.43
C TYR A 133 9.48 -9.04 5.55
N ASP A 134 9.87 -8.62 6.77
CA ASP A 134 11.09 -7.84 7.00
C ASP A 134 12.37 -8.58 6.61
N ASN A 135 12.36 -9.92 6.71
CA ASN A 135 13.51 -10.75 6.41
C ASN A 135 13.59 -11.19 4.94
N ASN A 136 12.52 -11.00 4.16
CA ASN A 136 12.42 -11.48 2.78
C ASN A 136 12.39 -10.36 1.74
N TYR A 137 12.03 -9.12 2.12
CA TYR A 137 11.82 -8.06 1.14
C TYR A 137 12.45 -6.71 1.50
N LEU A 138 12.84 -5.97 0.46
CA LEU A 138 13.11 -4.54 0.53
C LEU A 138 11.77 -3.79 0.54
N GLN A 139 11.66 -2.74 1.35
CA GLN A 139 10.41 -1.99 1.54
C GLN A 139 9.21 -2.92 1.83
N PRO A 140 9.31 -3.80 2.85
CA PRO A 140 8.34 -4.87 3.10
C PRO A 140 6.90 -4.38 3.25
N MET A 141 6.69 -3.18 3.79
CA MET A 141 5.36 -2.58 3.89
C MET A 141 4.69 -2.34 2.54
N LYS A 142 5.43 -1.79 1.56
CA LYS A 142 4.92 -1.60 0.20
C LYS A 142 4.68 -2.93 -0.51
N ILE A 143 5.45 -3.96 -0.18
CA ILE A 143 5.24 -5.32 -0.69
C ILE A 143 3.95 -5.94 -0.14
N VAL A 144 3.64 -5.72 1.14
CA VAL A 144 2.35 -6.15 1.73
C VAL A 144 1.17 -5.46 1.03
N GLU A 145 1.28 -4.16 0.72
CA GLU A 145 0.25 -3.43 -0.03
C GLU A 145 0.03 -4.04 -1.43
N LEU A 146 1.10 -4.27 -2.19
CA LEU A 146 1.01 -4.95 -3.49
C LEU A 146 0.46 -6.38 -3.37
N LYS A 147 0.75 -7.08 -2.28
CA LYS A 147 0.20 -8.42 -2.04
C LYS A 147 -1.29 -8.39 -1.75
N ILE A 148 -1.78 -7.43 -0.98
CA ILE A 148 -3.22 -7.21 -0.78
C ILE A 148 -3.90 -6.95 -2.12
N PHE A 149 -3.30 -6.13 -2.99
CA PHE A 149 -3.84 -5.91 -4.33
C PHE A 149 -3.92 -7.20 -5.13
N LEU A 150 -2.85 -8.01 -5.15
CA LEU A 150 -2.81 -9.29 -5.86
C LEU A 150 -3.85 -10.28 -5.34
N ASP A 151 -3.93 -10.45 -4.02
CA ASP A 151 -4.85 -11.40 -3.38
C ASP A 151 -6.32 -11.02 -3.64
N ASN A 152 -6.60 -9.74 -3.93
CA ASN A 152 -7.96 -9.23 -4.18
C ASN A 152 -8.24 -8.89 -5.65
N MET A 153 -7.38 -9.31 -6.57
CA MET A 153 -7.47 -8.99 -8.00
C MET A 153 -8.78 -9.48 -8.63
N ASP A 154 -9.34 -10.60 -8.17
CA ASP A 154 -10.63 -11.09 -8.65
C ASP A 154 -11.81 -10.20 -8.26
N ILE A 155 -11.79 -9.62 -7.05
CA ILE A 155 -12.80 -8.66 -6.61
C ILE A 155 -12.72 -7.40 -7.47
N ILE A 156 -11.50 -6.91 -7.70
CA ILE A 156 -11.24 -5.73 -8.54
C ILE A 156 -11.77 -5.99 -9.96
N LYS A 157 -11.38 -7.12 -10.57
CA LYS A 157 -11.82 -7.53 -11.91
C LYS A 157 -13.34 -7.63 -12.01
N ASN A 158 -14.00 -8.29 -11.06
CA ASN A 158 -15.46 -8.45 -11.07
C ASN A 158 -16.17 -7.11 -10.90
N THR A 159 -15.64 -6.22 -10.05
CA THR A 159 -16.17 -4.85 -9.86
C THR A 159 -16.07 -4.05 -11.17
N PHE A 160 -14.97 -4.19 -11.92
CA PHE A 160 -14.82 -3.62 -13.27
C PHE A 160 -15.82 -4.17 -14.29
N LEU A 161 -16.25 -5.42 -14.16
CA LEU A 161 -17.20 -6.02 -15.11
C LEU A 161 -18.66 -5.68 -14.80
N GLN A 162 -19.01 -5.55 -13.51
CA GLN A 162 -20.40 -5.45 -13.07
C GLN A 162 -20.82 -4.04 -12.65
N GLU A 163 -19.92 -3.26 -12.05
CA GLU A 163 -20.25 -1.96 -11.44
C GLU A 163 -19.30 -0.84 -11.91
N TYR A 164 -18.79 -0.94 -13.15
CA TYR A 164 -17.80 -0.02 -13.69
C TYR A 164 -18.24 1.44 -13.61
N GLU A 165 -19.40 1.81 -14.15
CA GLU A 165 -19.82 3.21 -14.22
C GLU A 165 -19.94 3.86 -12.84
N LYS A 166 -20.37 3.09 -11.84
CA LYS A 166 -20.52 3.56 -10.45
C LYS A 166 -19.17 3.73 -9.74
N ASN A 167 -18.21 2.85 -10.04
CA ASN A 167 -16.94 2.78 -9.32
C ASN A 167 -15.73 3.24 -10.16
N LYS A 168 -15.93 3.76 -11.37
CA LYS A 168 -14.86 4.04 -12.36
C LYS A 168 -13.71 4.84 -11.74
N ASN A 169 -14.02 5.97 -11.12
CA ASN A 169 -13.01 6.86 -10.55
C ASN A 169 -12.28 6.20 -9.36
N TYR A 170 -13.02 5.55 -8.46
CA TYR A 170 -12.45 4.84 -7.31
C TYR A 170 -11.56 3.67 -7.73
N LEU A 171 -11.98 2.90 -8.74
CA LEU A 171 -11.20 1.79 -9.28
C LEU A 171 -9.93 2.28 -10.00
N GLN A 172 -10.03 3.40 -10.73
CA GLN A 172 -8.88 4.03 -11.37
C GLN A 172 -7.88 4.51 -10.33
N GLU A 173 -8.33 5.28 -9.34
CA GLU A 173 -7.51 5.80 -8.24
C GLU A 173 -6.82 4.65 -7.49
N TYR A 174 -7.59 3.63 -7.13
CA TYR A 174 -7.07 2.42 -6.48
C TYR A 174 -5.99 1.74 -7.32
N ILE A 175 -6.24 1.45 -8.61
CA ILE A 175 -5.23 0.85 -9.49
C ILE A 175 -3.98 1.72 -9.58
N CYS A 176 -4.16 3.02 -9.74
CA CYS A 176 -3.07 3.98 -9.88
C CYS A 176 -2.17 4.00 -8.64
N GLU A 177 -2.74 3.89 -7.44
CA GLU A 177 -1.96 3.80 -6.21
C GLU A 177 -0.96 2.63 -6.23
N TYR A 178 -1.40 1.42 -6.59
CA TYR A 178 -0.50 0.26 -6.64
C TYR A 178 0.43 0.26 -7.85
N VAL A 179 0.01 0.79 -9.00
CA VAL A 179 0.91 1.00 -10.15
C VAL A 179 2.05 1.94 -9.74
N ASN A 180 1.77 2.99 -8.98
CA ASN A 180 2.80 3.90 -8.47
C ASN A 180 3.77 3.21 -7.51
N ILE A 181 3.26 2.38 -6.60
CA ILE A 181 4.10 1.59 -5.68
C ILE A 181 5.00 0.64 -6.47
N TYR A 182 4.42 -0.14 -7.39
CA TYR A 182 5.15 -1.07 -8.26
C TYR A 182 6.24 -0.35 -9.05
N LYS A 183 5.89 0.77 -9.70
CA LYS A 183 6.81 1.61 -10.46
C LYS A 183 7.99 2.07 -9.62
N GLY A 184 7.70 2.64 -8.45
CA GLY A 184 8.72 3.16 -7.53
C GLY A 184 9.68 2.05 -7.05
N LEU A 185 9.16 0.89 -6.67
CA LEU A 185 10.00 -0.23 -6.22
C LEU A 185 10.86 -0.80 -7.35
N THR A 186 10.27 -1.00 -8.54
CA THR A 186 10.97 -1.59 -9.68
C THR A 186 12.10 -0.67 -10.17
N SER A 187 11.84 0.64 -10.28
CA SER A 187 12.85 1.61 -10.72
C SER A 187 14.03 1.72 -9.74
N ILE A 188 13.77 1.71 -8.44
CA ILE A 188 14.82 1.87 -7.42
C ILE A 188 15.62 0.58 -7.26
N TYR A 189 14.95 -0.57 -7.21
CA TYR A 189 15.58 -1.81 -6.78
C TYR A 189 15.90 -2.76 -7.93
N CYS A 190 15.08 -2.87 -8.97
CA CYS A 190 15.22 -3.94 -9.97
C CYS A 190 15.91 -3.51 -11.27
N SER A 191 16.71 -2.43 -11.21
CA SER A 191 17.61 -2.04 -12.29
C SER A 191 18.87 -2.93 -12.32
N TYR A 192 19.53 -3.00 -13.48
CA TYR A 192 20.61 -3.95 -13.79
C TYR A 192 21.88 -3.87 -12.92
N GLU A 193 21.95 -2.93 -11.96
CA GLU A 193 23.20 -2.58 -11.25
C GLU A 193 23.17 -2.81 -9.73
N VAL A 194 22.14 -3.46 -9.19
CA VAL A 194 21.99 -3.60 -7.73
C VAL A 194 22.61 -4.91 -7.20
N GLU A 195 23.22 -4.83 -6.01
CA GLU A 195 23.81 -5.96 -5.29
C GLU A 195 22.86 -7.15 -5.17
N ASN A 196 23.28 -8.28 -5.73
CA ASN A 196 22.54 -9.53 -5.84
C ASN A 196 22.53 -10.31 -4.51
N ASN A 197 21.92 -9.74 -3.48
CA ASN A 197 21.63 -10.47 -2.23
C ASN A 197 20.24 -11.14 -2.30
N LYS A 198 19.98 -12.10 -1.40
CA LYS A 198 18.73 -12.88 -1.41
C LYS A 198 17.48 -11.99 -1.32
N ILE A 199 17.47 -11.01 -0.42
CA ILE A 199 16.32 -10.12 -0.17
C ILE A 199 15.99 -9.30 -1.42
N HIS A 200 17.04 -8.78 -2.08
CA HIS A 200 16.91 -8.06 -3.34
C HIS A 200 16.30 -8.96 -4.43
N LYS A 201 16.86 -10.16 -4.62
CA LYS A 201 16.35 -11.15 -5.58
C LYS A 201 14.89 -11.51 -5.29
N ASP A 202 14.54 -11.76 -4.04
CA ASP A 202 13.18 -12.11 -3.63
C ASP A 202 12.21 -10.96 -3.87
N THR A 203 12.63 -9.71 -3.63
CA THR A 203 11.85 -8.50 -3.95
C THR A 203 11.59 -8.38 -5.44
N CYS A 204 12.61 -8.48 -6.29
CA CYS A 204 12.43 -8.36 -7.74
C CYS A 204 11.63 -9.53 -8.32
N ASN A 205 11.82 -10.76 -7.80
CA ASN A 205 10.99 -11.90 -8.18
C ASN A 205 9.52 -11.68 -7.82
N PHE A 206 9.23 -11.08 -6.66
CA PHE A 206 7.86 -10.71 -6.30
C PHE A 206 7.29 -9.66 -7.26
N LEU A 207 8.05 -8.61 -7.59
CA LEU A 207 7.60 -7.57 -8.51
C LEU A 207 7.35 -8.10 -9.93
N GLU A 208 8.18 -9.02 -10.42
CA GLU A 208 7.92 -9.69 -11.71
C GLU A 208 6.65 -10.56 -11.68
N LYS A 209 6.40 -11.26 -10.57
CA LYS A 209 5.13 -11.99 -10.36
C LYS A 209 3.95 -11.02 -10.33
N PHE A 210 4.06 -9.91 -9.61
CA PHE A 210 3.05 -8.86 -9.58
C PHE A 210 2.74 -8.38 -11.00
N ARG A 211 3.76 -8.01 -11.77
CA ARG A 211 3.62 -7.56 -13.16
C ARG A 211 2.92 -8.60 -14.01
N THR A 212 3.35 -9.86 -13.93
CA THR A 212 2.78 -10.96 -14.70
C THR A 212 1.30 -11.16 -14.39
N SER A 213 0.92 -11.22 -13.10
CA SER A 213 -0.46 -11.39 -12.67
C SER A 213 -1.32 -10.19 -13.08
N TYR A 214 -0.85 -8.97 -12.84
CA TYR A 214 -1.53 -7.74 -13.24
C TYR A 214 -1.80 -7.71 -14.74
N MET A 215 -0.78 -7.96 -15.56
CA MET A 215 -0.91 -7.89 -17.02
C MET A 215 -1.85 -8.99 -17.53
N SER A 216 -1.74 -10.21 -17.02
CA SER A 216 -2.52 -11.36 -17.50
C SER A 216 -3.97 -11.37 -17.02
N TYR A 217 -4.25 -11.06 -15.75
CA TYR A 217 -5.58 -11.20 -15.14
C TYR A 217 -6.39 -9.91 -15.13
N LEU A 218 -5.73 -8.75 -15.08
CA LEU A 218 -6.40 -7.47 -15.01
C LEU A 218 -6.34 -6.74 -16.35
N TYR A 219 -5.15 -6.37 -16.80
CA TYR A 219 -4.99 -5.53 -17.99
C TYR A 219 -5.44 -6.20 -19.29
N ASN A 220 -5.01 -7.44 -19.56
CA ASN A 220 -5.34 -8.14 -20.81
C ASN A 220 -6.77 -8.68 -20.84
N LYS A 221 -7.39 -8.92 -19.67
CA LYS A 221 -8.75 -9.48 -19.58
C LYS A 221 -9.83 -8.41 -19.55
N LEU A 222 -9.53 -7.23 -19.03
CA LEU A 222 -10.45 -6.11 -19.02
C LEU A 222 -10.23 -5.27 -20.28
N ASP A 223 -11.26 -5.15 -21.12
CA ASP A 223 -11.24 -4.23 -22.27
C ASP A 223 -11.46 -2.78 -21.82
N LYS A 224 -10.62 -2.32 -20.89
CA LYS A 224 -10.68 -1.01 -20.21
C LYS A 224 -9.30 -0.33 -20.23
N LYS A 225 -8.64 -0.40 -21.38
CA LYS A 225 -7.31 0.19 -21.62
C LYS A 225 -7.27 1.71 -21.49
N GLU A 226 -8.41 2.39 -21.42
CA GLU A 226 -8.48 3.83 -21.17
C GLU A 226 -8.20 4.18 -19.69
N VAL A 227 -8.45 3.24 -18.77
CA VAL A 227 -8.37 3.47 -17.32
C VAL A 227 -7.22 2.70 -16.69
N ILE A 228 -7.00 1.46 -17.13
CA ILE A 228 -6.01 0.57 -16.53
C ILE A 228 -4.64 0.83 -17.19
N PRO A 229 -3.62 1.29 -16.44
CA PRO A 229 -2.28 1.49 -16.98
C PRO A 229 -1.62 0.16 -17.33
N SER A 230 -0.91 0.09 -18.46
CA SER A 230 0.00 -1.03 -18.72
C SER A 230 1.26 -0.90 -17.85
N LEU A 231 1.86 -2.03 -17.48
CA LEU A 231 3.13 -2.08 -16.76
C LEU A 231 4.35 -2.22 -17.68
N ASP A 232 4.18 -2.35 -18.99
CA ASP A 232 5.29 -2.47 -19.95
C ASP A 232 6.01 -1.13 -20.18
N ASP A 233 5.24 -0.05 -20.30
CA ASP A 233 5.71 1.34 -20.37
C ASP A 233 5.14 2.12 -19.18
N VAL A 234 5.41 1.60 -17.98
CA VAL A 234 4.75 2.02 -16.74
C VAL A 234 4.89 3.53 -16.48
N GLU A 235 6.00 4.14 -16.85
CA GLU A 235 6.22 5.59 -16.66
C GLU A 235 5.23 6.44 -17.47
N LYS A 236 5.14 6.14 -18.77
CA LYS A 236 4.23 6.86 -19.68
C LYS A 236 2.77 6.56 -19.35
N GLU A 237 2.45 5.29 -19.18
CA GLU A 237 1.09 4.80 -18.94
C GLU A 237 0.50 5.37 -17.65
N TYR A 238 1.29 5.35 -16.57
CA TYR A 238 0.90 5.93 -15.29
C TYR A 238 0.66 7.44 -15.42
N THR A 239 1.56 8.17 -16.08
CA THR A 239 1.40 9.62 -16.27
C THR A 239 0.13 9.97 -17.05
N GLN A 240 -0.17 9.24 -18.12
CA GLN A 240 -1.33 9.52 -18.96
C GLN A 240 -2.67 9.17 -18.30
N LYS A 241 -2.70 8.10 -17.51
CA LYS A 241 -3.95 7.52 -16.99
C LYS A 241 -4.21 7.82 -15.52
N CYS A 242 -3.17 8.02 -14.72
CA CYS A 242 -3.30 8.28 -13.29
C CYS A 242 -3.18 9.76 -12.93
N PHE A 243 -2.62 10.56 -13.83
CA PHE A 243 -2.64 12.02 -13.77
C PHE A 243 -3.30 12.56 -15.04
N PRO A 244 -4.63 12.38 -15.22
CA PRO A 244 -5.29 13.08 -16.30
C PRO A 244 -5.06 14.57 -16.04
N SER A 245 -4.35 15.23 -16.95
CA SER A 245 -4.14 16.67 -16.91
C SER A 245 -5.51 17.36 -16.85
N THR A 246 -5.99 17.70 -15.66
CA THR A 246 -7.09 18.64 -15.50
C THR A 246 -6.55 20.04 -15.76
N LEU A 247 -6.21 20.28 -17.02
CA LEU A 247 -6.12 21.59 -17.63
C LEU A 247 -6.88 21.47 -18.95
N ASN A 248 -8.20 21.29 -18.84
CA ASN A 248 -9.10 21.84 -19.84
C ASN A 248 -8.95 23.37 -19.75
N VAL A 249 -7.85 23.91 -20.24
CA VAL A 249 -7.80 25.32 -20.62
C VAL A 249 -8.78 25.42 -21.78
N PRO A 250 -9.87 26.20 -21.66
CA PRO A 250 -10.70 26.48 -22.82
C PRO A 250 -9.82 27.04 -23.92
N VAL A 251 -9.96 26.54 -25.15
CA VAL A 251 -9.23 26.99 -26.36
C VAL A 251 -9.57 28.47 -26.72
N THR A 252 -10.20 29.21 -25.82
CA THR A 252 -10.61 30.61 -25.95
C THR A 252 -10.01 31.48 -24.86
N ALA A 253 -8.77 31.22 -24.41
CA ALA A 253 -7.99 32.26 -23.74
C ALA A 253 -7.50 33.25 -24.83
N PRO A 254 -7.86 34.54 -24.76
CA PRO A 254 -7.37 35.52 -25.72
C PRO A 254 -5.84 35.58 -25.64
N LEU A 255 -5.17 35.45 -26.78
CA LEU A 255 -3.77 35.85 -26.91
C LEU A 255 -3.74 37.36 -26.72
N GLU A 256 -3.29 37.84 -25.56
CA GLU A 256 -3.11 39.26 -25.35
C GLU A 256 -1.87 39.69 -26.14
N ASN A 257 -2.15 40.46 -27.19
CA ASN A 257 -1.20 40.96 -28.16
C ASN A 257 -0.13 41.87 -27.53
N ASP A 258 1.04 41.81 -28.16
CA ASP A 258 2.14 42.77 -28.13
C ASP A 258 1.69 44.21 -27.83
N VAL A 259 2.29 44.80 -26.80
CA VAL A 259 2.46 46.26 -26.73
C VAL A 259 3.92 46.55 -26.43
N HIS A 260 4.55 47.12 -27.46
CA HIS A 260 5.88 47.71 -27.45
C HIS A 260 6.13 48.63 -26.24
N GLU A 261 7.27 48.41 -25.59
CA GLU A 261 7.93 49.39 -24.73
C GLU A 261 8.19 50.69 -25.49
N SER A 262 7.76 51.82 -24.92
CA SER A 262 8.29 53.15 -25.19
C SER A 262 8.20 53.98 -23.91
N HIS A 263 9.36 54.37 -23.41
CA HIS A 263 9.59 55.20 -22.23
C HIS A 263 9.15 56.67 -22.43
N PRO A 264 9.17 57.51 -21.37
CA PRO A 264 8.10 58.44 -21.02
C PRO A 264 8.41 59.90 -21.41
N SER A 265 7.37 60.73 -21.44
CA SER A 265 7.53 62.19 -21.40
C SER A 265 6.40 62.86 -20.60
N THR A 266 6.84 63.44 -19.47
CA THR A 266 6.45 64.73 -18.88
C THR A 266 4.98 65.07 -18.65
N GLU A 267 4.68 65.20 -17.36
CA GLU A 267 3.73 66.15 -16.76
C GLU A 267 3.72 67.50 -17.48
N ASP A 268 2.52 68.06 -17.75
CA ASP A 268 2.23 69.44 -17.35
C ASP A 268 0.73 69.74 -17.27
N LEU A 269 0.46 70.79 -16.52
CA LEU A 269 -0.69 71.22 -15.72
C LEU A 269 -1.93 71.76 -16.45
N GLY A 270 -3.04 71.75 -15.70
CA GLY A 270 -4.09 72.78 -15.70
C GLY A 270 -5.14 72.66 -16.80
N GLU A 271 -6.37 73.15 -16.68
CA GLU A 271 -7.19 73.68 -15.59
C GLU A 271 -8.59 73.86 -16.24
N GLU A 272 -9.66 73.61 -15.48
CA GLU A 272 -10.96 74.29 -15.53
C GLU A 272 -11.58 74.80 -16.87
N ARG A 273 -12.80 74.33 -17.22
CA ARG A 273 -14.10 75.00 -16.93
C ARG A 273 -15.25 74.65 -17.89
N ASN A 274 -16.41 74.41 -17.27
CA ASN A 274 -17.76 74.86 -17.62
C ASN A 274 -18.34 74.64 -19.04
N LYS A 275 -19.48 73.92 -19.13
CA LYS A 275 -20.78 74.55 -19.46
C LYS A 275 -22.00 73.63 -19.31
N TYR A 276 -22.88 74.05 -18.40
CA TYR A 276 -24.35 73.95 -18.33
C TYR A 276 -25.14 73.17 -19.41
N SER A 277 -26.12 72.34 -18.98
CA SER A 277 -27.57 72.66 -19.10
C SER A 277 -28.54 71.59 -18.53
N TYR A 278 -29.34 72.05 -17.56
CA TYR A 278 -30.76 71.80 -17.22
C TYR A 278 -31.48 70.43 -17.37
N ALA A 279 -31.71 69.82 -16.20
CA ALA A 279 -32.95 69.33 -15.55
C ALA A 279 -34.27 69.00 -16.32
N ARG A 280 -34.84 67.81 -16.02
CA ARG A 280 -36.15 67.68 -15.33
C ARG A 280 -36.30 66.31 -14.60
N PRO A 281 -37.12 66.21 -13.54
CA PRO A 281 -36.98 65.23 -12.46
C PRO A 281 -38.04 64.11 -12.48
N TYR A 282 -37.76 63.03 -11.74
CA TYR A 282 -38.79 62.30 -10.98
C TYR A 282 -38.18 61.87 -9.64
N ASN A 283 -38.79 62.34 -8.56
CA ASN A 283 -38.45 62.00 -7.17
C ASN A 283 -39.31 60.82 -6.71
N VAL A 284 -38.73 59.83 -6.02
CA VAL A 284 -39.21 59.31 -4.73
C VAL A 284 -37.99 58.86 -3.88
N GLU A 285 -37.75 59.67 -2.86
CA GLU A 285 -37.28 59.48 -1.47
C GLU A 285 -36.16 58.48 -1.02
N LYS A 286 -35.25 59.09 -0.23
CA LYS A 286 -34.05 58.70 0.57
C LYS A 286 -34.45 58.39 2.04
N PRO A 287 -33.58 58.11 3.07
CA PRO A 287 -32.14 58.42 3.27
C PRO A 287 -31.32 57.29 3.98
N GLY A 288 -30.01 57.35 4.27
CA GLY A 288 -28.95 58.32 4.06
C GLY A 288 -27.66 57.90 4.81
N SER A 289 -26.53 58.52 4.40
CA SER A 289 -25.23 58.64 5.11
C SER A 289 -24.45 57.32 5.37
N SER A 290 -23.12 57.24 5.39
CA SER A 290 -22.05 58.23 5.51
C SER A 290 -20.71 57.56 5.14
N MET A 291 -19.81 58.35 4.52
CA MET A 291 -18.34 58.23 4.52
C MET A 291 -17.66 56.97 3.94
N SER A 292 -17.11 57.17 2.73
CA SER A 292 -15.83 56.60 2.31
C SER A 292 -14.73 57.03 3.29
N ARG A 293 -14.04 56.05 3.88
CA ARG A 293 -12.77 56.25 4.58
C ARG A 293 -11.73 55.36 3.93
N THR A 294 -10.93 55.96 3.07
CA THR A 294 -9.63 55.45 2.65
C THR A 294 -8.74 55.33 3.88
N VAL A 295 -8.24 54.12 4.17
CA VAL A 295 -6.99 53.94 4.93
C VAL A 295 -6.21 52.82 4.24
N SER A 296 -5.15 53.21 3.54
CA SER A 296 -4.05 52.33 3.15
C SER A 296 -3.30 51.89 4.39
N THR A 297 -3.16 50.58 4.66
CA THR A 297 -1.88 49.99 5.11
C THR A 297 -1.90 48.46 5.04
N ALA A 298 -0.72 47.91 4.75
CA ALA A 298 -0.23 46.55 5.00
C ALA A 298 -0.45 45.50 3.89
N VAL A 299 0.53 45.50 2.99
CA VAL A 299 1.04 44.33 2.27
C VAL A 299 1.19 43.15 3.24
N GLY A 300 0.32 42.15 3.08
CA GLY A 300 0.50 40.82 3.65
C GLY A 300 0.90 39.87 2.53
N THR A 301 2.20 39.62 2.40
CA THR A 301 2.75 38.59 1.52
C THR A 301 2.28 37.21 1.97
N MET A 302 1.24 36.66 1.34
CA MET A 302 0.95 35.23 1.38
C MET A 302 1.97 34.49 0.49
N ALA A 303 3.16 34.26 1.03
CA ALA A 303 4.08 33.23 0.55
C ALA A 303 3.89 31.97 1.42
N GLY A 304 2.88 31.17 1.07
CA GLY A 304 2.53 29.92 1.75
C GLY A 304 3.22 28.70 1.15
N ALA A 305 4.53 28.61 1.36
CA ALA A 305 5.35 27.40 1.51
C ALA A 305 5.02 26.13 0.68
N SER A 306 5.46 26.09 -0.57
CA SER A 306 5.93 24.84 -1.22
C SER A 306 7.37 24.54 -0.78
N SER A 307 7.57 24.15 0.49
CA SER A 307 8.89 24.06 1.12
C SER A 307 9.29 22.66 1.58
N ILE A 308 9.16 21.64 0.72
CA ILE A 308 9.73 20.31 0.99
C ILE A 308 10.84 19.96 -0.03
N ILE A 309 10.77 20.44 -1.27
CA ILE A 309 11.77 20.13 -2.30
C ILE A 309 13.10 20.89 -2.09
N ALA A 310 13.07 22.09 -1.48
CA ALA A 310 14.28 22.88 -1.22
C ALA A 310 15.15 22.33 -0.05
N LEU A 311 14.61 21.47 0.82
CA LEU A 311 15.37 20.87 1.92
C LEU A 311 16.23 19.68 1.48
N LEU A 312 15.87 19.01 0.38
CA LEU A 312 16.64 17.88 -0.17
C LEU A 312 17.90 18.31 -0.93
N TYR A 313 18.00 19.58 -1.33
CA TYR A 313 19.19 20.09 -2.02
C TYR A 313 20.27 20.64 -1.06
N LYS A 314 19.96 20.84 0.24
CA LYS A 314 20.89 21.43 1.22
C LYS A 314 21.58 20.41 2.15
N PHE A 315 21.29 19.12 2.02
CA PHE A 315 21.89 18.06 2.84
C PHE A 315 22.72 17.04 2.05
N THR A 316 23.53 17.55 1.12
CA THR A 316 24.69 16.80 0.59
C THR A 316 25.98 17.31 1.23
N PRO A 317 26.39 16.83 2.43
CA PRO A 317 27.76 17.02 2.88
C PRO A 317 28.61 15.83 2.41
N GLY A 318 29.13 15.93 1.19
CA GLY A 318 30.27 15.12 0.77
C GLY A 318 31.57 15.70 1.34
N ARG A 319 32.06 15.17 2.47
CA ARG A 319 33.44 14.68 2.68
C ARG A 319 33.83 14.52 4.15
N ASN A 320 34.42 13.35 4.41
CA ASN A 320 35.40 13.00 5.43
C ASN A 320 34.96 12.96 6.89
N TRP A 321 34.78 11.74 7.42
CA TRP A 321 35.51 11.40 8.64
C TRP A 321 36.01 9.96 8.68
N MET A 322 37.04 9.79 9.48
CA MET A 322 38.12 8.82 9.33
C MET A 322 37.78 7.41 9.77
N ARG A 323 38.53 6.48 9.16
CA ARG A 323 39.14 5.28 9.74
C ARG A 323 39.03 5.16 11.27
N SER A 324 38.45 4.07 11.72
CA SER A 324 38.89 3.35 12.93
C SER A 324 38.79 1.86 12.66
N GLY A 325 39.94 1.18 12.71
CA GLY A 325 40.03 -0.26 12.57
C GLY A 325 39.70 -0.97 13.87
N PHE A 326 39.01 -2.11 13.77
CA PHE A 326 39.07 -3.20 14.73
C PHE A 326 39.00 -4.51 13.93
N ARG A 327 40.16 -5.15 13.71
CA ARG A 327 40.69 -6.30 14.48
C ARG A 327 39.80 -7.55 14.35
N GLY A 328 40.35 -8.55 13.65
CA GLY A 328 39.71 -9.82 13.41
C GLY A 328 39.39 -10.62 14.67
N GLY A 329 38.29 -11.37 14.58
CA GLY A 329 37.91 -12.43 15.49
C GLY A 329 37.24 -13.53 14.67
N ARG A 330 38.03 -14.54 14.30
CA ARG A 330 37.60 -15.77 13.64
C ARG A 330 36.97 -16.65 14.73
N GLY A 331 35.66 -16.85 14.70
CA GLY A 331 34.94 -17.72 15.64
C GLY A 331 33.75 -18.36 14.93
N ARG A 332 33.78 -19.69 14.83
CA ARG A 332 32.95 -20.56 13.98
C ARG A 332 31.46 -20.50 14.35
N ILE A 333 30.58 -20.32 13.36
CA ILE A 333 29.17 -20.72 13.46
C ILE A 333 29.01 -21.99 12.60
N SER A 334 28.54 -23.04 13.25
CA SER A 334 28.25 -24.35 12.69
C SER A 334 27.09 -24.27 11.69
N ASN A 335 27.34 -24.75 10.48
CA ASN A 335 26.33 -24.99 9.47
C ASN A 335 25.46 -26.17 9.90
N ASN A 336 24.14 -26.00 9.89
CA ASN A 336 23.19 -27.07 9.58
C ASN A 336 22.14 -26.47 8.62
N LEU A 337 22.52 -26.46 7.35
CA LEU A 337 21.64 -26.32 6.19
C LEU A 337 20.87 -27.62 6.03
N TYR A 338 19.57 -27.60 6.30
CA TYR A 338 18.56 -28.43 5.60
C TYR A 338 17.22 -27.73 5.78
N PHE A 339 16.87 -26.86 4.84
CA PHE A 339 15.48 -26.54 4.55
C PHE A 339 15.24 -26.97 3.12
N ASP A 340 14.67 -28.17 3.00
CA ASP A 340 13.98 -28.56 1.78
C ASP A 340 12.88 -27.54 1.51
N GLN A 341 12.93 -27.01 0.30
CA GLN A 341 11.99 -26.08 -0.27
C GLN A 341 10.71 -26.85 -0.64
N PRO A 342 9.54 -26.58 -0.03
CA PRO A 342 8.30 -26.99 -0.63
C PRO A 342 8.00 -26.03 -1.80
N ASN A 343 8.13 -26.57 -3.02
CA ASN A 343 7.44 -26.03 -4.18
C ASN A 343 5.93 -26.27 -3.99
N GLU A 344 5.17 -25.24 -3.64
CA GLU A 344 3.71 -25.23 -3.79
C GLU A 344 3.32 -23.82 -4.31
N LEU A 345 3.14 -23.60 -5.61
CA LEU A 345 1.93 -23.85 -6.43
C LEU A 345 0.65 -23.35 -5.77
N PHE A 346 0.18 -22.16 -6.19
CA PHE A 346 -1.25 -21.89 -6.41
C PHE A 346 -1.41 -20.80 -7.48
N TYR A 347 -1.52 -21.24 -8.73
CA TYR A 347 -2.43 -20.73 -9.76
C TYR A 347 -2.65 -21.94 -10.68
N ASP A 348 -3.71 -22.70 -10.44
CA ASP A 348 -4.10 -23.74 -11.39
C ASP A 348 -4.91 -23.08 -12.50
N GLY A 349 -4.39 -23.19 -13.73
CA GLY A 349 -4.96 -22.58 -14.91
C GLY A 349 -6.24 -23.30 -15.31
N PHE A 350 -7.31 -22.53 -15.47
CA PHE A 350 -8.48 -22.93 -16.23
C PHE A 350 -8.12 -23.11 -17.71
N GLU A 351 -8.14 -24.34 -18.20
CA GLU A 351 -8.43 -24.60 -19.61
C GLU A 351 -9.13 -25.97 -19.72
N GLY A 352 -10.42 -25.93 -20.05
CA GLY A 352 -11.12 -27.11 -20.54
C GLY A 352 -10.80 -27.25 -22.02
N ASP A 353 -10.35 -28.43 -22.43
CA ASP A 353 -10.95 -29.18 -23.53
C ASP A 353 -10.26 -30.54 -23.76
N VAL A 354 -11.12 -31.57 -23.87
CA VAL A 354 -10.93 -32.89 -24.50
C VAL A 354 -9.77 -33.78 -24.02
N MET A 355 -10.11 -34.66 -23.08
CA MET A 355 -9.35 -35.83 -22.63
C MET A 355 -9.12 -36.84 -23.78
N SER A 356 -7.87 -37.07 -24.18
CA SER A 356 -7.45 -38.19 -25.04
C SER A 356 -6.35 -38.97 -24.32
N SER A 357 -6.69 -40.18 -23.86
CA SER A 357 -5.84 -41.07 -23.08
C SER A 357 -4.74 -41.75 -23.90
N TYR A 358 -3.48 -41.58 -23.50
CA TYR A 358 -2.40 -42.52 -23.81
C TYR A 358 -1.61 -42.83 -22.54
N ASN A 359 -1.72 -44.08 -22.06
CA ASN A 359 -0.96 -44.63 -20.93
C ASN A 359 0.43 -45.10 -21.42
N PRO A 360 1.55 -44.62 -20.85
CA PRO A 360 2.81 -45.34 -20.92
C PRO A 360 3.00 -46.23 -19.69
N THR A 361 2.99 -47.54 -19.91
CA THR A 361 3.43 -48.59 -18.98
C THR A 361 4.91 -48.45 -18.64
N TYR A 362 5.27 -48.47 -17.35
CA TYR A 362 6.65 -48.59 -16.88
C TYR A 362 6.92 -50.01 -16.38
N ASN A 363 7.96 -50.65 -16.91
CA ASN A 363 8.48 -51.94 -16.42
C ASN A 363 9.45 -51.71 -15.26
N VAL A 364 9.16 -52.29 -14.10
CA VAL A 364 10.07 -52.32 -12.94
C VAL A 364 10.75 -53.68 -12.89
N GLY A 365 12.08 -53.71 -13.06
CA GLY A 365 12.91 -54.89 -12.84
C GLY A 365 13.35 -54.95 -11.38
N TYR A 366 12.99 -56.03 -10.67
CA TYR A 366 13.52 -56.30 -9.34
C TYR A 366 14.88 -57.02 -9.45
N GLY A 367 15.91 -56.45 -8.83
CA GLY A 367 17.16 -57.15 -8.56
C GLY A 367 16.96 -58.16 -7.42
N SER A 368 17.48 -59.37 -7.59
CA SER A 368 17.46 -60.46 -6.63
C SER A 368 18.30 -60.17 -5.38
N VAL A 369 17.79 -60.65 -4.23
CA VAL A 369 18.32 -60.51 -2.87
C VAL A 369 19.72 -61.08 -2.70
#